data_AF-A0A250XN39-F1
#
_entry.id   AF-A0A250XN39-F1
#
_cell.length_a   1.000
_cell.length_b   1.000
_cell.length_c   1.000
_cell.angle_alpha   90.00
_cell.angle_beta   90.00
_cell.angle_gamma   90.00
#
_symmetry.space_group_name_H-M   'P 1'
#
loop_
_entity.id
_entity.type
_entity.pdbx_description
1 polymer ?
#
loop_
_entity_poly.entity_id
_entity_poly.type
_entity_poly.pdbx_seq_one_letter_code
_entity_poly.pdbx_strand_id
1 'polypeptide(L)'
;MRKSKTSEGLVPLLTGGGLLYVDERRVALEKLLKCASARHGVPALLRMSCDTGDRGSADVRTYSMAYDRIDHPERRARCGPDWCFVHWPSANIISYARVRDAIVEAGQQPAKLPGIVGWFGNVDTDASRSRLRSIASSRPDLFHVNHVPPTELATGGKGGGYVSMPTLVSRYGILIDLGGYGYSGRLKYLLFSRRPLLIVDRRARSGSSSTRRRLRESQRPPSGSRPATSRPNA
;
A
#
# COMPACT_ATOMS: atom_id res chain seq x y z
N MET A 1 -2.73 22.48 23.11
CA MET A 1 -2.17 21.11 23.19
C MET A 1 -1.58 20.72 21.83
N ARG A 2 -0.24 20.66 21.72
CA ARG A 2 0.45 20.19 20.51
C ARG A 2 0.37 18.66 20.46
N LYS A 3 -0.15 18.12 19.35
CA LYS A 3 -0.21 16.67 19.12
C LYS A 3 1.20 16.09 19.10
N SER A 4 1.41 15.00 19.84
CA SER A 4 2.64 14.23 19.85
C SER A 4 2.94 13.72 18.44
N LYS A 5 4.17 13.93 17.97
CA LYS A 5 4.73 13.14 16.87
C LYS A 5 4.89 11.73 17.41
N THR A 6 4.06 10.80 16.93
CA THR A 6 4.22 9.38 17.20
C THR A 6 5.60 8.92 16.73
N SER A 7 6.31 8.20 17.59
CA SER A 7 7.69 7.70 17.45
C SER A 7 7.84 6.55 16.44
N GLU A 8 6.97 6.47 15.44
CA GLU A 8 7.02 5.42 14.42
C GLU A 8 8.16 5.70 13.42
N GLY A 9 9.09 4.74 13.26
CA GLY A 9 10.13 4.77 12.22
C GLY A 9 11.52 5.28 12.64
N LEU A 10 11.76 5.44 13.94
CA LEU A 10 13.07 5.84 14.47
C LEU A 10 14.01 4.63 14.60
N VAL A 11 15.16 4.68 13.94
CA VAL A 11 16.23 3.67 14.04
C VAL A 11 17.40 4.22 14.86
N PRO A 12 17.96 3.46 15.80
CA PRO A 12 19.14 3.89 16.55
C PRO A 12 20.36 3.92 15.64
N LEU A 13 21.01 5.08 15.57
CA LEU A 13 22.30 5.29 14.96
C LEU A 13 23.30 5.56 16.10
N LEU A 14 24.30 4.69 16.22
CA LEU A 14 25.41 4.93 17.14
C LEU A 14 26.27 6.05 16.55
N THR A 15 26.34 7.16 17.28
CA THR A 15 27.26 8.25 17.00
C THR A 15 28.31 8.30 18.10
N GLY A 16 29.43 9.00 17.86
CA GLY A 16 30.47 9.22 18.87
C GLY A 16 30.00 9.94 20.15
N GLY A 17 28.73 10.36 20.23
CA GLY A 17 28.10 10.98 21.40
C GLY A 17 26.80 10.33 21.90
N GLY A 18 26.46 9.11 21.47
CA GLY A 18 25.29 8.35 21.96
C GLY A 18 24.34 7.82 20.89
N LEU A 19 23.18 7.30 21.32
CA LEU A 19 22.12 6.73 20.46
C LEU A 19 21.26 7.86 19.87
N LEU A 20 21.40 8.10 18.56
CA LEU A 20 20.53 9.02 17.83
C LEU A 20 19.41 8.24 17.15
N TYR A 21 18.15 8.64 17.37
CA TYR A 21 17.00 8.04 16.71
C TYR A 21 16.73 8.78 15.39
N VAL A 22 16.90 8.11 14.25
CA VAL A 22 16.78 8.71 12.91
C VAL A 22 15.59 8.14 12.17
N ASP A 23 14.83 8.97 11.46
CA ASP A 23 13.75 8.53 10.55
C ASP A 23 14.35 7.64 9.44
N GLU A 24 14.09 6.33 9.51
CA GLU A 24 14.61 5.34 8.56
C GLU A 24 14.21 5.63 7.12
N ARG A 25 13.02 6.24 6.92
CA ARG A 25 12.48 6.59 5.62
C ARG A 25 13.30 7.71 5.01
N ARG A 26 13.64 8.71 5.84
CA ARG A 26 14.50 9.82 5.44
C ARG A 26 15.90 9.34 5.08
N VAL A 27 16.51 8.47 5.90
CA VAL A 27 17.83 7.89 5.62
C VAL A 27 17.85 7.15 4.28
N ALA A 28 16.85 6.30 4.04
CA ALA A 28 16.73 5.57 2.79
C ALA A 28 16.51 6.51 1.58
N LEU A 29 15.66 7.53 1.71
CA LEU A 29 15.42 8.49 0.65
C LEU A 29 16.66 9.34 0.35
N GLU A 30 17.38 9.82 1.38
CA GLU A 30 18.64 10.55 1.20
C GLU A 30 19.69 9.70 0.48
N LYS A 31 19.78 8.40 0.81
CA LYS A 31 20.65 7.46 0.08
C LYS A 31 20.26 7.36 -1.39
N LEU A 32 18.97 7.22 -1.68
CA LEU A 32 18.46 7.17 -3.06
C LEU A 32 18.83 8.45 -3.84
N LEU A 33 18.58 9.62 -3.26
CA LEU A 33 18.89 10.92 -3.88
C LEU A 33 20.39 11.13 -4.09
N LYS A 34 21.24 10.71 -3.13
CA LYS A 34 22.71 10.73 -3.28
C LYS A 34 23.17 9.85 -4.43
N CYS A 35 22.67 8.62 -4.52
CA CYS A 35 22.99 7.72 -5.62
C CYS A 35 22.53 8.28 -6.97
N ALA A 36 21.32 8.82 -7.05
CA ALA A 36 20.79 9.43 -8.27
C ALA A 36 21.59 10.67 -8.70
N SER A 37 21.91 11.56 -7.74
CA SER A 37 22.73 12.75 -7.97
C SER A 37 24.09 12.40 -8.55
N ALA A 38 24.78 11.41 -7.96
CA ALA A 38 26.08 10.97 -8.42
C ALA A 38 26.02 10.30 -9.80
N ARG A 39 25.04 9.42 -10.02
CA ARG A 39 24.90 8.66 -11.27
C ARG A 39 24.55 9.55 -12.46
N HIS A 40 23.74 10.59 -12.25
CA HIS A 40 23.22 11.42 -13.33
C HIS A 40 23.84 12.82 -13.39
N GLY A 41 24.77 13.15 -12.49
CA GLY A 41 25.39 14.48 -12.45
C GLY A 41 24.40 15.60 -12.13
N VAL A 42 23.43 15.36 -11.22
CA VAL A 42 22.37 16.33 -10.88
C VAL A 42 22.44 16.73 -9.39
N PRO A 43 23.35 17.64 -8.99
CA PRO A 43 23.50 18.07 -7.58
C PRO A 43 22.23 18.68 -6.97
N ALA A 44 21.34 19.21 -7.81
CA ALA A 44 20.07 19.78 -7.35
C ALA A 44 19.18 18.78 -6.62
N LEU A 45 19.32 17.47 -6.87
CA LEU A 45 18.57 16.42 -6.17
C LEU A 45 18.83 16.42 -4.66
N LEU A 46 20.04 16.81 -4.24
CA LEU A 46 20.42 16.86 -2.82
C LEU A 46 19.75 18.01 -2.05
N ARG A 47 19.19 18.99 -2.77
CA ARG A 47 18.54 20.18 -2.20
C ARG A 47 17.01 20.06 -2.20
N MET A 48 16.47 18.93 -2.63
CA MET A 48 15.03 18.72 -2.70
C MET A 48 14.44 18.57 -1.30
N SER A 49 13.40 19.35 -0.99
CA SER A 49 12.54 19.09 0.16
C SER A 49 11.74 17.81 -0.10
N CYS A 50 11.73 16.90 0.87
CA CYS A 50 11.06 15.62 0.77
C CYS A 50 10.13 15.37 1.97
N ASP A 51 8.93 14.88 1.67
CA ASP A 51 7.96 14.44 2.67
C ASP A 51 7.91 12.91 2.71
N THR A 52 8.22 12.34 3.87
CA THR A 52 8.22 10.89 4.15
C THR A 52 6.90 10.37 4.72
N GLY A 53 5.88 11.23 4.79
CA GLY A 53 4.58 10.89 5.36
C GLY A 53 3.69 10.10 4.40
N ASP A 54 2.91 9.16 4.95
CA ASP A 54 2.01 8.30 4.16
C ASP A 54 0.92 9.10 3.42
N ARG A 55 0.58 10.30 3.92
CA ARG A 55 -0.46 11.18 3.36
C ARG A 55 0.11 12.25 2.42
N GLY A 56 1.43 12.38 2.35
CA GLY A 56 2.12 13.48 1.68
C GLY A 56 1.99 14.83 2.40
N SER A 57 2.78 15.80 1.93
CA SER A 57 2.78 17.17 2.47
C SER A 57 1.54 17.96 2.04
N ALA A 58 1.17 18.99 2.79
CA ALA A 58 0.23 20.02 2.31
C ALA A 58 0.85 20.88 1.20
N ASP A 59 2.18 21.06 1.24
CA ASP A 59 2.94 21.82 0.26
C ASP A 59 3.15 21.02 -1.03
N VAL A 60 2.58 21.55 -2.13
CA VAL A 60 2.64 20.98 -3.48
C VAL A 60 4.02 21.09 -4.13
N ARG A 61 4.97 21.82 -3.53
CA ARG A 61 6.35 21.96 -4.02
C ARG A 61 7.28 20.89 -3.45
N THR A 62 6.88 20.23 -2.36
CA THR A 62 7.67 19.21 -1.71
C THR A 62 7.56 17.87 -2.45
N TYR A 63 8.69 17.20 -2.66
CA TYR A 63 8.71 15.83 -3.19
C TYR A 63 7.92 14.92 -2.26
N SER A 64 6.96 14.18 -2.82
CA SER A 64 6.09 13.31 -2.01
C SER A 64 5.95 11.94 -2.64
N MET A 65 5.94 10.91 -1.80
CA MET A 65 5.81 9.52 -2.22
C MET A 65 4.36 9.06 -2.37
N ALA A 66 3.39 9.93 -2.07
CA ALA A 66 1.97 9.63 -2.17
C ALA A 66 1.52 9.66 -3.64
N TYR A 67 1.57 8.50 -4.29
CA TYR A 67 0.87 8.29 -5.55
C TYR A 67 -0.64 8.47 -5.35
N ASP A 68 -1.21 9.36 -6.16
CA ASP A 68 -2.64 9.44 -6.47
C ASP A 68 -3.58 9.84 -5.32
N ARG A 69 -3.38 11.05 -4.80
CA ARG A 69 -4.49 11.84 -4.29
C ARG A 69 -5.26 12.38 -5.51
N ILE A 70 -6.38 11.74 -5.87
CA ILE A 70 -7.26 12.19 -6.96
C ILE A 70 -7.79 13.61 -6.69
N ASP A 71 -7.90 13.97 -5.41
CA ASP A 71 -8.21 15.30 -4.90
C ASP A 71 -7.07 16.32 -5.12
N HIS A 72 -5.86 15.86 -5.50
CA HIS A 72 -4.68 16.69 -5.70
C HIS A 72 -3.82 16.23 -6.91
N PRO A 73 -4.36 16.29 -8.14
CA PRO A 73 -3.66 15.82 -9.34
C PRO A 73 -2.35 16.57 -9.63
N GLU A 74 -2.21 17.82 -9.17
CA GLU A 74 -1.00 18.64 -9.30
C GLU A 74 0.24 17.99 -8.67
N ARG A 75 0.03 17.12 -7.68
CA ARG A 75 1.12 16.45 -6.96
C ARG A 75 1.79 15.37 -7.77
N ARG A 76 1.16 14.86 -8.83
CA ARG A 76 1.72 13.80 -9.69
C ARG A 76 3.07 14.19 -10.29
N ALA A 77 3.25 15.47 -10.62
CA ALA A 77 4.52 16.00 -11.14
C ALA A 77 5.67 16.00 -10.10
N ARG A 78 5.34 15.81 -8.82
CA ARG A 78 6.28 15.79 -7.68
C ARG A 78 6.37 14.41 -7.03
N CYS A 79 5.68 13.42 -7.60
CA CYS A 79 5.78 12.03 -7.18
C CYS A 79 7.05 11.39 -7.73
N GLY A 80 7.66 10.51 -6.93
CA GLY A 80 8.78 9.70 -7.39
C GLY A 80 8.93 8.42 -6.57
N PRO A 81 10.04 7.70 -6.76
CA PRO A 81 10.32 6.46 -6.04
C PRO A 81 10.34 6.68 -4.51
N ASP A 82 9.76 5.74 -3.78
CA ASP A 82 9.78 5.81 -2.32
C ASP A 82 11.04 5.24 -1.66
N TRP A 83 11.20 5.51 -0.37
CA TRP A 83 12.30 4.98 0.44
C TRP A 83 12.38 3.45 0.43
N CYS A 84 11.25 2.77 0.17
CA CYS A 84 11.18 1.31 0.13
C CYS A 84 12.01 0.70 -1.01
N PHE A 85 12.36 1.47 -2.05
CA PHE A 85 13.33 1.02 -3.07
C PHE A 85 14.76 0.89 -2.54
N VAL A 86 15.03 1.39 -1.33
CA VAL A 86 16.27 1.12 -0.59
C VAL A 86 15.98 0.10 0.50
N HIS A 87 15.24 0.49 1.54
CA HIS A 87 14.85 -0.37 2.66
C HIS A 87 13.70 0.26 3.48
N TRP A 88 12.98 -0.58 4.22
CA TRP A 88 12.04 -0.20 5.27
C TRP A 88 12.10 -1.23 6.42
N PRO A 89 13.12 -1.14 7.29
CA PRO A 89 13.36 -2.08 8.39
C PRO A 89 12.16 -2.33 9.30
N SER A 90 11.39 -1.30 9.68
CA SER A 90 10.18 -1.49 10.50
C SER A 90 9.05 -2.27 9.82
N ALA A 91 9.13 -2.49 8.50
CA ALA A 91 8.26 -3.39 7.75
C ALA A 91 8.94 -4.72 7.38
N ASN A 92 10.11 -5.00 7.98
CA ASN A 92 11.00 -6.12 7.67
C ASN A 92 11.47 -6.17 6.21
N ILE A 93 11.64 -4.99 5.60
CA ILE A 93 12.19 -4.83 4.26
C ILE A 93 13.62 -4.33 4.40
N ILE A 94 14.58 -5.23 4.55
CA ILE A 94 16.00 -4.84 4.72
C ILE A 94 16.65 -4.36 3.41
N SER A 95 16.11 -4.78 2.27
CA SER A 95 16.61 -4.44 0.94
C SER A 95 15.53 -4.71 -0.09
N TYR A 96 15.23 -3.73 -0.94
CA TYR A 96 14.29 -3.91 -2.05
C TYR A 96 14.67 -5.11 -2.93
N ALA A 97 15.93 -5.17 -3.37
CA ALA A 97 16.41 -6.21 -4.28
C ALA A 97 16.31 -7.60 -3.65
N ARG A 98 16.76 -7.78 -2.41
CA ARG A 98 16.71 -9.09 -1.73
C ARG A 98 15.27 -9.57 -1.52
N VAL A 99 14.36 -8.68 -1.14
CA VAL A 99 12.94 -9.01 -0.95
C VAL A 99 12.28 -9.34 -2.29
N ARG A 100 12.57 -8.57 -3.35
CA ARG A 100 12.10 -8.86 -4.70
C ARG A 100 12.56 -10.26 -5.15
N ASP A 101 13.85 -10.56 -5.01
CA ASP A 101 14.41 -11.82 -5.49
C ASP A 101 13.80 -13.02 -4.75
N ALA A 102 13.64 -12.92 -3.42
CA ALA A 102 12.95 -13.94 -2.63
C ALA A 102 11.47 -14.12 -3.01
N ILE A 103 10.78 -13.04 -3.41
CA ILE A 103 9.40 -13.12 -3.93
C ILE A 103 9.38 -13.81 -5.29
N VAL A 104 10.31 -13.48 -6.18
CA VAL A 104 10.41 -14.12 -7.50
C VAL A 104 10.64 -15.62 -7.33
N GLU A 105 11.58 -16.01 -6.48
CA GLU A 105 11.88 -17.40 -6.15
C GLU A 105 10.65 -18.11 -5.56
N ALA A 106 10.00 -17.52 -4.56
CA ALA A 106 8.76 -18.07 -3.98
C ALA A 106 7.63 -18.24 -5.01
N GLY A 107 7.56 -17.34 -6.00
CA GLY A 107 6.57 -17.35 -7.07
C GLY A 107 6.82 -18.40 -8.15
N GLN A 108 8.03 -18.99 -8.22
CA GLN A 108 8.33 -20.09 -9.13
C GLN A 108 7.68 -21.40 -8.70
N GLN A 109 7.39 -21.55 -7.40
CA GLN A 109 6.78 -22.75 -6.84
C GLN A 109 5.25 -22.63 -6.83
N PRO A 110 4.50 -23.74 -6.93
CA PRO A 110 3.07 -23.75 -6.68
C PRO A 110 2.74 -23.19 -5.29
N ALA A 111 1.63 -22.45 -5.17
CA ALA A 111 1.14 -22.00 -3.87
C ALA A 111 0.58 -23.18 -3.08
N LYS A 112 0.79 -23.20 -1.76
CA LYS A 112 0.20 -24.21 -0.87
C LYS A 112 -1.33 -24.18 -0.86
N LEU A 113 -1.93 -23.00 -1.08
CA LEU A 113 -3.37 -22.75 -1.10
C LEU A 113 -3.75 -22.02 -2.39
N PRO A 114 -3.85 -22.72 -3.54
CA PRO A 114 -3.96 -22.09 -4.86
C PRO A 114 -5.26 -21.29 -5.07
N GLY A 115 -6.36 -21.67 -4.42
CA GLY A 115 -7.66 -21.01 -4.53
C GLY A 115 -7.94 -19.92 -3.48
N ILE A 116 -7.00 -19.66 -2.57
CA ILE A 116 -7.22 -18.78 -1.41
C ILE A 116 -6.56 -17.43 -1.63
N VAL A 117 -7.30 -16.37 -1.29
CA VAL A 117 -6.84 -14.99 -1.26
C VAL A 117 -6.14 -14.68 0.06
N GLY A 118 -4.85 -14.33 0.03
CA GLY A 118 -4.06 -14.01 1.21
C GLY A 118 -3.82 -12.51 1.43
N TRP A 119 -4.00 -12.02 2.66
CA TRP A 119 -3.58 -10.68 3.06
C TRP A 119 -3.20 -10.59 4.55
N PHE A 120 -2.05 -9.97 4.85
CA PHE A 120 -1.54 -9.80 6.21
C PHE A 120 -1.12 -8.34 6.40
N GLY A 121 -1.72 -7.63 7.36
CA GLY A 121 -1.34 -6.26 7.66
C GLY A 121 -2.25 -5.55 8.66
N ASN A 122 -1.93 -4.28 8.93
CA ASN A 122 -2.74 -3.47 9.82
C ASN A 122 -4.06 -3.07 9.14
N VAL A 123 -5.20 -3.44 9.74
CA VAL A 123 -6.54 -3.17 9.21
C VAL A 123 -7.05 -1.79 9.59
N ASP A 124 -6.40 -1.11 10.52
CA ASP A 124 -6.84 0.17 11.07
C ASP A 124 -6.37 1.36 10.23
N THR A 125 -5.54 1.12 9.21
CA THR A 125 -4.97 2.19 8.38
C THR A 125 -5.91 2.67 7.26
N ASP A 126 -6.95 1.89 6.93
CA ASP A 126 -7.92 2.24 5.88
C ASP A 126 -9.23 1.43 6.03
N ALA A 127 -10.38 2.09 5.82
CA ALA A 127 -11.71 1.47 5.99
C ALA A 127 -11.94 0.27 5.04
N SER A 128 -11.31 0.26 3.86
CA SER A 128 -11.39 -0.89 2.95
C SER A 128 -10.75 -2.15 3.53
N ARG A 129 -9.74 -2.00 4.39
CA ARG A 129 -9.10 -3.14 5.08
C ARG A 129 -9.98 -3.71 6.18
N SER A 130 -10.67 -2.86 6.94
CA SER A 130 -11.69 -3.32 7.89
C SER A 130 -12.82 -4.05 7.18
N ARG A 131 -13.26 -3.55 6.02
CA ARG A 131 -14.27 -4.23 5.18
C ARG A 131 -13.78 -5.56 4.64
N LEU A 132 -12.52 -5.63 4.17
CA LEU A 132 -11.91 -6.89 3.74
C LEU A 132 -11.89 -7.91 4.88
N ARG A 133 -11.53 -7.48 6.11
CA ARG A 133 -11.57 -8.36 7.29
C ARG A 133 -12.96 -8.92 7.52
N SER A 134 -14.01 -8.08 7.43
CA SER A 134 -15.40 -8.53 7.57
C SER A 134 -15.81 -9.53 6.48
N ILE A 135 -15.42 -9.29 5.21
CA ILE A 135 -15.65 -10.24 4.11
C ILE A 135 -14.94 -11.57 4.37
N ALA A 136 -13.70 -11.52 4.86
CA ALA A 136 -12.93 -12.73 5.14
C ALA A 136 -13.52 -13.53 6.31
N SER A 137 -14.03 -12.85 7.34
CA SER A 137 -14.71 -13.51 8.45
C SER A 137 -15.99 -14.24 8.01
N SER A 138 -16.69 -13.76 6.97
CA SER A 138 -17.87 -14.45 6.42
C SER A 138 -17.53 -15.49 5.36
N ARG A 139 -16.32 -15.44 4.76
CA ARG A 139 -15.85 -16.33 3.70
C ARG A 139 -14.42 -16.84 3.97
N PRO A 140 -14.20 -17.59 5.07
CA PRO A 140 -12.87 -18.13 5.40
C PRO A 140 -12.42 -19.19 4.39
N ASP A 141 -13.36 -19.77 3.63
CA ASP A 141 -13.12 -20.68 2.51
C ASP A 141 -12.43 -20.01 1.32
N LEU A 142 -12.49 -18.68 1.23
CA LEU A 142 -11.92 -17.91 0.12
C LEU A 142 -10.82 -16.94 0.55
N PHE A 143 -10.89 -16.42 1.77
CA PHE A 143 -10.02 -15.33 2.22
C PHE A 143 -9.33 -15.64 3.54
N HIS A 144 -7.99 -15.57 3.53
CA HIS A 144 -7.18 -15.60 4.72
C HIS A 144 -6.60 -14.21 4.97
N VAL A 145 -7.29 -13.46 5.84
CA VAL A 145 -6.96 -12.07 6.20
C VAL A 145 -6.56 -12.02 7.66
N ASN A 146 -5.30 -11.65 7.93
CA ASN A 146 -4.80 -11.50 9.29
C ASN A 146 -4.50 -10.03 9.63
N HIS A 147 -5.00 -9.59 10.78
CA HIS A 147 -4.59 -8.31 11.35
C HIS A 147 -3.18 -8.44 11.94
N VAL A 148 -2.29 -7.53 11.56
CA VAL A 148 -0.95 -7.41 12.13
C VAL A 148 -0.82 -6.02 12.73
N PRO A 149 -0.75 -5.88 14.06
CA PRO A 149 -0.63 -4.58 14.71
C PRO A 149 0.75 -3.95 14.41
N PRO A 150 0.87 -2.60 14.46
CA PRO A 150 2.12 -1.90 14.19
C PRO A 150 3.30 -2.38 15.05
N THR A 151 3.05 -2.76 16.30
CA THR A 151 4.05 -3.26 17.25
C THR A 151 4.69 -4.56 16.80
N GLU A 152 3.92 -5.46 16.17
CA GLU A 152 4.45 -6.70 15.59
C GLU A 152 5.25 -6.46 14.31
N LEU A 153 4.86 -5.45 13.50
CA LEU A 153 5.65 -5.05 12.32
C LEU A 153 7.02 -4.52 12.76
N ALA A 154 7.03 -3.61 13.74
CA ALA A 154 8.25 -2.97 14.24
C ALA A 154 9.25 -3.96 14.87
N THR A 155 8.76 -5.09 15.40
CA THR A 155 9.60 -6.14 16.00
C THR A 155 10.00 -7.24 15.01
N GLY A 156 9.66 -7.10 13.73
CA GLY A 156 9.96 -8.11 12.71
C GLY A 156 9.15 -9.41 12.88
N GLY A 157 7.98 -9.33 13.52
CA GLY A 157 7.09 -10.49 13.66
C GLY A 157 7.34 -11.38 14.86
N LYS A 158 8.06 -10.91 15.89
CA LYS A 158 8.30 -11.67 17.14
C LYS A 158 7.01 -12.05 17.89
N GLY A 159 5.88 -11.42 17.58
CA GLY A 159 4.55 -11.77 18.10
C GLY A 159 3.81 -12.89 17.35
N GLY A 160 4.38 -13.44 16.28
CA GLY A 160 3.84 -14.61 15.56
C GLY A 160 2.73 -14.32 14.53
N GLY A 161 2.12 -13.13 14.52
CA GLY A 161 1.05 -12.77 13.57
C GLY A 161 1.55 -12.27 12.21
N TYR A 162 2.80 -11.81 12.13
CA TYR A 162 3.41 -11.33 10.89
C TYR A 162 3.83 -12.46 9.95
N VAL A 163 3.63 -12.25 8.66
CA VAL A 163 4.11 -13.13 7.59
C VAL A 163 4.89 -12.29 6.59
N SER A 164 6.11 -12.73 6.25
CA SER A 164 6.94 -12.07 5.24
C SER A 164 6.29 -12.17 3.85
N MET A 165 6.60 -11.22 2.95
CA MET A 165 6.04 -11.25 1.59
C MET A 165 6.40 -12.53 0.81
N PRO A 166 7.64 -13.06 0.85
CA PRO A 166 7.95 -14.37 0.23
C PRO A 166 7.07 -15.50 0.80
N THR A 167 6.89 -15.56 2.12
CA THR A 167 6.02 -16.57 2.75
C THR A 167 4.57 -16.42 2.34
N LEU A 168 4.08 -15.18 2.19
CA LEU A 168 2.73 -14.90 1.67
C LEU A 168 2.58 -15.48 0.24
N VAL A 169 3.58 -15.27 -0.61
CA VAL A 169 3.61 -15.74 -2.01
C VAL A 169 3.71 -17.26 -2.11
N SER A 170 4.50 -17.92 -1.26
CA SER A 170 4.57 -19.39 -1.20
C SER A 170 3.28 -20.01 -0.67
N ARG A 171 2.55 -19.30 0.19
CA ARG A 171 1.34 -19.84 0.84
C ARG A 171 0.10 -19.70 -0.01
N TYR A 172 -0.14 -18.54 -0.61
CA TYR A 172 -1.42 -18.20 -1.24
C TYR A 172 -1.33 -18.10 -2.77
N GLY A 173 -2.33 -18.67 -3.44
CA GLY A 173 -2.42 -18.64 -4.90
C GLY A 173 -2.92 -17.31 -5.44
N ILE A 174 -3.69 -16.55 -4.65
CA ILE A 174 -4.21 -15.24 -5.03
C ILE A 174 -3.79 -14.24 -3.95
N LEU A 175 -3.35 -13.06 -4.37
CA LEU A 175 -2.95 -11.98 -3.47
C LEU A 175 -3.89 -10.78 -3.68
N ILE A 176 -4.10 -10.00 -2.64
CA ILE A 176 -4.87 -8.75 -2.71
C ILE A 176 -4.05 -7.59 -2.15
N ASP A 177 -4.15 -6.41 -2.75
CA ASP A 177 -3.56 -5.17 -2.23
C ASP A 177 -4.62 -4.07 -2.09
N LEU A 178 -4.51 -3.32 -1.00
CA LEU A 178 -5.40 -2.23 -0.62
C LEU A 178 -4.56 -1.05 -0.11
N GLY A 179 -5.04 0.16 -0.35
CA GLY A 179 -4.45 1.40 0.20
C GLY A 179 -4.33 1.36 1.73
N GLY A 180 -3.38 2.13 2.26
CA GLY A 180 -3.28 2.43 3.69
C GLY A 180 -3.72 3.88 3.94
N TYR A 181 -3.03 4.59 4.84
CA TYR A 181 -3.25 6.03 5.00
C TYR A 181 -3.03 6.84 3.70
N GLY A 182 -2.24 6.29 2.78
CA GLY A 182 -2.16 6.71 1.38
C GLY A 182 -1.91 5.49 0.50
N TYR A 183 -0.71 5.39 -0.05
CA TYR A 183 -0.33 4.25 -0.87
C TYR A 183 -0.02 3.00 -0.03
N SER A 184 0.08 1.84 -0.70
CA SER A 184 0.57 0.60 -0.10
C SER A 184 2.01 0.36 -0.52
N GLY A 185 2.95 0.38 0.42
CA GLY A 185 4.35 -0.02 0.15
C GLY A 185 4.49 -1.46 -0.35
N ARG A 186 3.47 -2.29 -0.14
CA ARG A 186 3.45 -3.72 -0.53
C ARG A 186 3.24 -3.91 -2.04
N LEU A 187 2.44 -3.08 -2.69
CA LEU A 187 1.96 -3.32 -4.07
C LEU A 187 3.10 -3.68 -5.04
N LYS A 188 4.16 -2.87 -5.05
CA LYS A 188 5.30 -3.02 -5.97
C LYS A 188 6.02 -4.35 -5.85
N TYR A 189 5.99 -4.96 -4.66
CA TYR A 189 6.60 -6.26 -4.41
C TYR A 189 5.72 -7.40 -4.92
N LEU A 190 4.40 -7.31 -4.72
CA LEU A 190 3.46 -8.35 -5.14
C LEU A 190 3.42 -8.52 -6.67
N LEU A 191 3.80 -7.49 -7.43
CA LEU A 191 3.93 -7.58 -8.89
C LEU A 191 4.96 -8.64 -9.34
N PHE A 192 5.92 -9.00 -8.50
CA PHE A 192 6.92 -10.03 -8.79
C PHE A 192 6.49 -11.45 -8.41
N SER A 193 5.31 -11.60 -7.78
CA SER A 193 4.90 -12.86 -7.14
C SER A 193 4.51 -13.98 -8.11
N ARG A 194 4.27 -13.67 -9.38
CA ARG A 194 3.64 -14.59 -10.37
C ARG A 194 2.28 -15.14 -9.90
N ARG A 195 1.63 -14.49 -8.94
CA ARG A 195 0.26 -14.79 -8.50
C ARG A 195 -0.72 -13.81 -9.15
N PRO A 196 -1.96 -14.22 -9.44
CA PRO A 196 -3.07 -13.28 -9.61
C PRO A 196 -3.12 -12.27 -8.46
N LEU A 197 -3.15 -10.98 -8.81
CA LEU A 197 -3.16 -9.88 -7.85
C LEU A 197 -4.43 -9.06 -8.02
N LEU A 198 -5.27 -9.07 -6.99
CA LEU A 198 -6.44 -8.21 -6.89
C LEU A 198 -6.01 -6.84 -6.35
N ILE A 199 -6.21 -5.78 -7.12
CA ILE A 199 -5.88 -4.41 -6.70
C ILE A 199 -7.19 -3.68 -6.41
N VAL A 200 -7.45 -3.39 -5.13
CA VAL A 200 -8.67 -2.66 -4.73
C VAL A 200 -8.53 -1.20 -5.11
N ASP A 201 -9.57 -0.68 -5.78
CA ASP A 201 -9.61 0.70 -6.22
C ASP A 201 -9.48 1.68 -5.03
N ARG A 202 -8.57 2.65 -5.20
CA ARG A 202 -8.21 3.65 -4.18
C ARG A 202 -9.04 4.93 -4.31
N ARG A 203 -9.90 5.02 -5.34
CA ARG A 203 -10.80 6.16 -5.64
C ARG A 203 -11.91 6.40 -4.61
N ALA A 204 -12.31 5.36 -3.87
CA ALA A 204 -13.46 5.40 -2.96
C ALA A 204 -13.30 6.35 -1.75
N ARG A 205 -12.11 6.94 -1.56
CA ARG A 205 -11.83 7.89 -0.47
C ARG A 205 -12.53 9.23 -0.59
N SER A 206 -12.95 9.63 -1.79
CA SER A 206 -13.86 10.76 -1.93
C SER A 206 -15.27 10.22 -1.86
N GLY A 207 -16.11 10.77 -0.98
CA GLY A 207 -17.56 10.64 -1.07
C GLY A 207 -18.12 11.31 -2.33
N SER A 208 -17.44 11.19 -3.46
CA SER A 208 -17.88 11.70 -4.74
C SER A 208 -19.10 10.90 -5.16
N SER A 209 -20.21 11.61 -5.25
CA SER A 209 -21.45 11.28 -5.93
C SER A 209 -21.27 10.57 -7.28
N SER A 210 -20.09 10.66 -7.92
CA SER A 210 -19.76 9.98 -9.17
C SER A 210 -19.70 8.45 -9.09
N THR A 211 -19.24 7.87 -7.98
CA THR A 211 -19.20 6.39 -7.83
C THR A 211 -20.60 5.82 -7.60
N ARG A 212 -21.46 6.55 -6.85
CA ARG A 212 -22.87 6.21 -6.71
C ARG A 212 -23.63 6.35 -8.03
N ARG A 213 -23.24 7.30 -8.88
CA ARG A 213 -23.86 7.52 -10.19
C ARG A 213 -23.54 6.40 -11.18
N ARG A 214 -22.30 5.91 -11.25
CA ARG A 214 -21.95 4.78 -12.13
C ARG A 214 -22.62 3.46 -11.72
N LEU A 215 -22.72 3.18 -10.42
CA LEU A 215 -23.47 2.01 -9.92
C LEU A 215 -24.98 2.13 -10.16
N ARG A 216 -25.54 3.34 -10.14
CA ARG A 216 -26.96 3.58 -10.49
C ARG A 216 -27.20 3.52 -12.01
N GLU A 217 -26.26 3.97 -12.82
CA GLU A 217 -26.33 3.91 -14.28
C GLU A 217 -26.17 2.46 -14.79
N SER A 218 -25.34 1.63 -14.15
CA SER A 218 -25.22 0.20 -14.49
C SER A 218 -26.39 -0.67 -14.04
N GLN A 219 -27.24 -0.15 -13.14
CA GLN A 219 -28.47 -0.80 -12.67
C GLN A 219 -29.73 -0.22 -13.32
N ARG A 220 -29.60 0.74 -14.24
CA ARG A 220 -30.74 1.23 -15.02
C ARG A 220 -31.10 0.19 -16.09
N PRO A 221 -32.36 -0.29 -16.14
CA PRO A 221 -32.79 -1.10 -17.27
C PRO A 221 -32.63 -0.30 -18.58
N PRO A 222 -32.29 -0.96 -19.70
CA PRO A 222 -32.12 -0.29 -20.97
C PRO A 222 -33.39 0.51 -21.31
N SER A 223 -33.20 1.78 -21.66
CA SER A 223 -34.28 2.67 -22.10
C SER A 223 -34.86 2.16 -23.42
N GLY A 224 -35.83 1.27 -23.32
CA GLY A 224 -36.47 0.65 -24.47
C GLY A 224 -37.70 -0.22 -24.16
N SER A 225 -37.88 -0.68 -22.92
CA SER A 225 -39.09 -1.44 -22.56
C SER A 225 -40.20 -0.51 -22.07
N ARG A 226 -41.00 0.03 -23.00
CA ARG A 226 -42.35 0.54 -22.67
C ARG A 226 -43.18 -0.65 -22.19
N PRO A 227 -43.85 -0.58 -21.02
CA PRO A 227 -44.83 -1.59 -20.65
C PRO A 227 -46.03 -1.47 -21.61
N ALA A 228 -46.41 -2.60 -22.19
CA ALA A 228 -47.59 -2.71 -23.04
C ALA A 228 -48.83 -2.34 -22.22
N THR A 229 -49.46 -1.22 -22.53
CA THR A 229 -50.77 -0.87 -21.99
C THR A 229 -51.81 -1.77 -22.64
N SER A 230 -52.23 -2.83 -21.93
CA SER A 230 -53.43 -3.58 -22.27
C SER A 230 -54.65 -2.68 -22.02
N ARG A 231 -55.35 -2.30 -23.09
CA ARG A 231 -56.69 -1.73 -22.99
C ARG A 231 -57.67 -2.83 -22.57
N PRO A 232 -58.63 -2.57 -21.68
CA PRO A 232 -59.73 -3.48 -21.45
C PRO A 232 -60.69 -3.39 -22.64
N ASN A 233 -61.08 -4.54 -23.19
CA ASN A 233 -62.19 -4.65 -24.11
C ASN A 233 -63.51 -4.43 -23.35
N ALA A 234 -64.46 -3.83 -24.06
CA ALA A 234 -65.86 -3.67 -23.69
C ALA A 234 -66.55 -5.00 -23.37
#